data_AF-A0A914BAX5-F1
#
_entry.id   AF-A0A914BAX5-F1
#
_cell.length_a   1.000
_cell.length_b   1.000
_cell.length_c   1.000
_cell.angle_alpha   90.00
_cell.angle_beta   90.00
_cell.angle_gamma   90.00
#
_symmetry.space_group_name_H-M   'P 1'
#
loop_
_entity.id
_entity.type
_entity.pdbx_description
1 polymer ?
#
loop_
_entity_poly.entity_id
_entity_poly.type
_entity_poly.pdbx_seq_one_letter_code
_entity_poly.pdbx_strand_id
1 'polypeptide(L)'
;MGNAQSHKSEQFSFNGRQVCARFNEDDLISEGESRCTFRGIIKPIDSHRFQSGKNCVVRMCTKRRKDNVNEYNWQPKARIEIAMKMAQQFNESGRSHEMISFPYPGFTTVKKVRPPVKCTVYEGAPLIIERYLHDYSWFLSNSSHVLEPTKLPSAFCHFTYHQSNGAFLVTNLKGVQKGSRYTFTDPAIHSCEEGKFGYYGRTDLGVYGMIKFFSVHICTHICEGLLTPDKSKIPRMLNSTVDAFIDRAIAARPAGSTYDVELLHHGLKPERIRTLHNEIAAALAGYRSP
;
A
#
# COMPACT_ATOMS: atom_id res chain seq x y z
N MET A 1 -35.15 1.22 35.47
CA MET A 1 -33.94 2.06 35.60
C MET A 1 -32.73 1.14 35.60
N GLY A 2 -31.99 1.07 34.49
CA GLY A 2 -30.75 0.32 34.37
C GLY A 2 -29.74 1.18 33.65
N ASN A 3 -28.86 1.83 34.41
CA ASN A 3 -27.82 2.73 33.89
C ASN A 3 -26.77 1.93 33.11
N ALA A 4 -26.88 1.94 31.78
CA ALA A 4 -25.74 1.67 30.92
C ALA A 4 -24.75 2.84 31.07
N GLN A 5 -23.66 2.62 31.81
CA GLN A 5 -22.56 3.59 31.88
C GLN A 5 -21.90 3.69 30.49
N SER A 6 -22.39 4.62 29.68
CA SER A 6 -21.71 5.10 28.49
C SER A 6 -20.43 5.82 28.94
N HIS A 7 -19.29 5.17 28.84
CA HIS A 7 -18.01 5.82 29.15
C HIS A 7 -17.65 6.82 28.04
N LYS A 8 -18.15 8.05 28.21
CA LYS A 8 -17.74 9.22 27.44
C LYS A 8 -16.27 9.53 27.75
N SER A 9 -15.45 9.69 26.73
CA SER A 9 -14.15 10.35 26.84
C SER A 9 -14.13 11.59 25.94
N GLU A 10 -13.55 12.69 26.39
CA GLU A 10 -13.41 13.99 25.69
C GLU A 10 -11.93 14.44 25.77
N GLN A 11 -11.36 14.82 24.61
CA GLN A 11 -10.79 16.15 24.24
C GLN A 11 -9.31 16.34 24.62
N PHE A 12 -8.41 16.54 23.63
CA PHE A 12 -7.05 17.10 23.84
C PHE A 12 -6.51 17.78 22.56
N SER A 13 -5.74 18.87 22.71
CA SER A 13 -5.24 19.83 21.70
C SER A 13 -3.70 19.97 21.66
N PHE A 14 -3.08 20.24 20.49
CA PHE A 14 -2.00 21.25 20.25
C PHE A 14 -1.47 21.29 18.77
N ASN A 15 -1.04 22.47 18.31
CA ASN A 15 -0.28 22.83 17.07
C ASN A 15 -0.91 22.65 15.66
N GLY A 16 -1.77 23.59 15.27
CA GLY A 16 -1.75 24.15 13.90
C GLY A 16 -2.56 23.46 12.78
N ARG A 17 -3.26 22.36 13.08
CA ARG A 17 -4.24 21.56 12.28
C ARG A 17 -3.84 20.09 12.25
N GLN A 18 -3.83 19.44 13.43
CA GLN A 18 -3.68 17.99 13.53
C GLN A 18 -5.05 17.33 13.58
N VAL A 19 -5.24 16.28 12.77
CA VAL A 19 -6.44 15.43 12.79
C VAL A 19 -6.26 14.44 13.94
N CYS A 20 -7.25 14.37 14.83
CA CYS A 20 -7.29 13.40 15.91
C CYS A 20 -8.41 12.40 15.67
N ALA A 21 -8.22 11.15 16.07
CA ALA A 21 -9.24 10.13 16.04
C ALA A 21 -9.30 9.42 17.38
N ARG A 22 -10.51 9.03 17.79
CA ARG A 22 -10.76 8.12 18.89
C ARG A 22 -11.18 6.77 18.32
N PHE A 23 -10.58 5.70 18.82
CA PHE A 23 -10.90 4.33 18.43
C PHE A 23 -10.62 3.43 19.64
N ASN A 24 -11.31 2.30 19.72
CA ASN A 24 -11.09 1.27 20.73
C ASN A 24 -10.57 -0.02 20.07
N GLU A 25 -10.03 -0.95 20.87
CA GLU A 25 -9.61 -2.26 20.34
C GLU A 25 -10.79 -3.08 19.81
N ASP A 26 -11.98 -2.93 20.40
CA ASP A 26 -13.20 -3.60 19.92
C ASP A 26 -13.70 -3.04 18.57
N ASP A 27 -13.14 -1.91 18.12
CA ASP A 27 -13.41 -1.33 16.80
C ASP A 27 -12.48 -1.88 15.70
N LEU A 28 -11.74 -2.97 15.97
CA LEU A 28 -10.85 -3.60 15.00
C LEU A 28 -11.65 -4.07 13.76
N ILE A 29 -11.32 -3.50 12.60
CA ILE A 29 -11.88 -3.90 11.31
C ILE A 29 -11.07 -5.08 10.74
N SER A 30 -9.74 -4.98 10.81
CA SER A 30 -8.85 -6.02 10.30
C SER A 30 -7.47 -5.92 10.93
N GLU A 31 -6.87 -7.07 11.20
CA GLU A 31 -5.45 -7.19 11.55
C GLU A 31 -4.72 -7.87 10.39
N GLY A 32 -3.64 -7.25 9.92
CA GLY A 32 -2.77 -7.81 8.90
C GLY A 32 -1.31 -7.80 9.35
N GLU A 33 -0.44 -8.41 8.55
CA GLU A 33 0.97 -8.68 8.87
C GLU A 33 1.78 -7.46 9.35
N SER A 34 1.45 -6.26 8.88
CA SER A 34 2.16 -5.03 9.26
C SER A 34 1.33 -4.07 10.11
N ARG A 35 -0.01 -4.24 10.13
CA ARG A 35 -0.94 -3.18 10.55
C ARG A 35 -2.24 -3.71 11.12
N CYS A 36 -2.72 -3.03 12.15
CA CYS A 36 -4.12 -3.09 12.55
C CYS A 36 -4.89 -1.92 11.96
N THR A 37 -6.12 -2.18 11.54
CA THR A 37 -7.06 -1.19 11.03
C THR A 37 -8.27 -1.15 11.95
N PHE A 38 -8.57 0.02 12.50
CA PHE A 38 -9.68 0.25 13.41
C PHE A 38 -10.68 1.21 12.79
N ARG A 39 -11.96 1.06 13.14
CA ARG A 39 -12.93 2.13 13.00
C ARG A 39 -12.65 3.16 14.10
N GLY A 40 -12.76 4.44 13.75
CA GLY A 40 -12.64 5.51 14.71
C GLY A 40 -13.64 6.63 14.45
N ILE A 41 -13.62 7.62 15.34
CA ILE A 41 -14.41 8.84 15.24
C ILE A 41 -13.45 10.03 15.30
N ILE A 42 -13.56 10.93 14.34
CA ILE A 42 -12.75 12.15 14.29
C ILE A 42 -13.08 13.04 15.50
N LYS A 43 -12.04 13.49 16.20
CA LYS A 43 -12.12 14.38 17.38
C LYS A 43 -11.32 15.67 17.12
N PRO A 44 -11.69 16.77 17.80
CA PRO A 44 -11.93 18.06 17.15
C PRO A 44 -10.66 18.69 16.58
N ILE A 45 -10.68 18.93 15.27
CA ILE A 45 -10.46 20.20 14.55
C ILE A 45 -11.20 19.99 13.22
N ASP A 46 -12.27 20.76 12.97
CA ASP A 46 -12.89 20.75 11.65
C ASP A 46 -11.87 21.27 10.63
N SER A 47 -11.65 20.49 9.59
CA SER A 47 -10.86 20.87 8.42
C SER A 47 -11.67 20.59 7.18
N HIS A 48 -11.28 21.18 6.04
CA HIS A 48 -11.91 20.86 4.75
C HIS A 48 -11.89 19.35 4.42
N ARG A 49 -11.01 18.55 5.07
CA ARG A 49 -10.86 17.10 4.83
C ARG A 49 -11.54 16.23 5.90
N PHE A 50 -11.61 16.70 7.14
CA PHE A 50 -12.04 15.91 8.29
C PHE A 50 -13.06 16.71 9.10
N GLN A 51 -14.26 16.14 9.25
CA GLN A 51 -15.35 16.74 10.01
C GLN A 51 -15.46 16.03 11.36
N SER A 52 -15.57 16.82 12.43
CA SER A 52 -15.74 16.33 13.80
C SER A 52 -16.94 15.40 13.91
N GLY A 53 -16.79 14.30 14.67
CA GLY A 53 -17.86 13.34 14.91
C GLY A 53 -18.14 12.36 13.76
N LYS A 54 -17.51 12.50 12.59
CA LYS A 54 -17.63 11.53 11.50
C LYS A 54 -16.74 10.31 11.73
N ASN A 55 -17.18 9.17 11.17
CA ASN A 55 -16.39 7.94 11.15
C ASN A 55 -15.10 8.14 10.34
N CYS A 56 -14.02 7.57 10.84
CA CYS A 56 -12.75 7.44 10.15
C CYS A 56 -12.23 6.00 10.22
N VAL A 57 -11.20 5.74 9.45
CA VAL A 57 -10.39 4.54 9.55
C VAL A 57 -9.04 4.92 10.15
N VAL A 58 -8.60 4.18 11.15
CA VAL A 58 -7.29 4.35 11.79
C VAL A 58 -6.43 3.15 11.46
N ARG A 59 -5.33 3.35 10.72
CA ARG A 59 -4.34 2.31 10.43
C ARG A 59 -3.12 2.53 11.31
N MET A 60 -2.77 1.54 12.11
CA MET A 60 -1.68 1.63 13.08
C MET A 60 -0.67 0.50 12.85
N CYS A 61 0.61 0.80 13.03
CA CYS A 61 1.67 -0.22 13.02
C CYS A 61 1.57 -1.14 14.26
N THR A 62 1.70 -2.46 14.08
CA THR A 62 1.52 -3.44 15.16
C THR A 62 2.74 -3.58 16.08
N LYS A 63 2.52 -3.75 17.39
CA LYS A 63 3.59 -3.93 18.41
C LYS A 63 4.38 -5.23 18.27
N ARG A 64 3.76 -6.32 17.79
CA ARG A 64 4.36 -7.68 17.65
C ARG A 64 5.70 -7.70 16.89
N ARG A 65 6.03 -6.63 16.16
CA ARG A 65 7.22 -6.53 15.32
C ARG A 65 8.00 -5.22 15.54
N LYS A 66 7.81 -4.55 16.69
CA LYS A 66 8.52 -3.31 17.10
C LYS A 66 10.04 -3.51 17.21
N ASP A 67 10.48 -4.74 17.42
CA ASP A 67 11.90 -5.03 17.74
C ASP A 67 12.85 -4.93 16.53
N ASN A 68 12.33 -4.70 15.32
CA ASN A 68 13.13 -4.48 14.09
C ASN A 68 12.90 -3.08 13.47
N VAL A 69 12.32 -2.13 14.22
CA VAL A 69 11.89 -0.79 13.70
C VAL A 69 13.04 0.05 13.13
N ASN A 70 14.29 -0.20 13.50
CA ASN A 70 15.45 0.49 12.91
C ASN A 70 15.72 0.07 11.45
N GLU A 71 15.13 -1.04 10.97
CA GLU A 71 15.24 -1.52 9.58
C GLU A 71 13.96 -1.24 8.74
N TYR A 72 12.87 -0.81 9.38
CA TYR A 72 11.57 -0.69 8.71
C TYR A 72 11.27 0.74 8.25
N ASN A 73 11.51 0.99 6.97
CA ASN A 73 11.20 2.23 6.27
C ASN A 73 9.69 2.39 6.05
N TRP A 74 8.91 2.53 7.13
CA TRP A 74 7.46 2.80 7.04
C TRP A 74 7.23 4.18 6.40
N GLN A 75 6.94 4.19 5.10
CA GLN A 75 6.83 5.42 4.30
C GLN A 75 5.42 5.69 3.73
N PRO A 76 4.33 5.72 4.53
CA PRO A 76 2.98 5.92 4.01
C PRO A 76 2.80 7.31 3.37
N LYS A 77 3.54 8.32 3.84
CA LYS A 77 3.52 9.66 3.26
C LYS A 77 4.09 9.68 1.84
N ALA A 78 5.28 9.10 1.64
CA ALA A 78 5.86 8.99 0.29
C ALA A 78 4.96 8.17 -0.65
N ARG A 79 4.43 7.04 -0.17
CA ARG A 79 3.53 6.19 -0.97
C ARG A 79 2.28 6.93 -1.44
N ILE A 80 1.60 7.67 -0.56
CA ILE A 80 0.39 8.41 -0.95
C ILE A 80 0.73 9.58 -1.87
N GLU A 81 1.84 10.29 -1.65
CA GLU A 81 2.25 11.42 -2.48
C GLU A 81 2.61 10.97 -3.91
N ILE A 82 3.32 9.85 -4.06
CA ILE A 82 3.61 9.23 -5.35
C ILE A 82 2.31 8.81 -6.05
N ALA A 83 1.42 8.10 -5.34
CA ALA A 83 0.17 7.62 -5.92
C ALA A 83 -0.75 8.77 -6.36
N MET A 84 -0.83 9.86 -5.58
CA MET A 84 -1.58 11.06 -5.94
C MET A 84 -1.04 11.71 -7.20
N LYS A 85 0.29 11.90 -7.29
CA LYS A 85 0.93 12.47 -8.47
C LYS A 85 0.66 11.61 -9.71
N MET A 86 0.79 10.30 -9.58
CA MET A 86 0.52 9.36 -10.67
C MET A 86 -0.94 9.37 -11.11
N ALA A 87 -1.88 9.43 -10.15
CA ALA A 87 -3.30 9.54 -10.47
C ALA A 87 -3.63 10.84 -11.20
N GLN A 88 -3.03 11.96 -10.81
CA GLN A 88 -3.16 13.21 -11.52
C GLN A 88 -2.68 13.08 -12.97
N GLN A 89 -1.45 12.58 -13.18
CA GLN A 89 -0.88 12.38 -14.51
C GLN A 89 -1.70 11.40 -15.37
N PHE A 90 -2.22 10.33 -14.77
CA PHE A 90 -3.08 9.37 -15.45
C PHE A 90 -4.37 10.03 -15.93
N ASN A 91 -5.03 10.79 -15.06
CA ASN A 91 -6.26 11.51 -15.40
C ASN A 91 -6.02 12.56 -16.50
N GLU A 92 -4.90 13.28 -16.44
CA GLU A 92 -4.51 14.29 -17.43
C GLU A 92 -4.12 13.67 -18.78
N SER A 93 -3.69 12.41 -18.81
CA SER A 93 -3.29 11.71 -20.05
C SER A 93 -4.44 11.44 -21.02
N GLY A 94 -5.70 11.52 -20.57
CA GLY A 94 -6.87 11.25 -21.40
C GLY A 94 -7.06 9.77 -21.80
N ARG A 95 -6.28 8.85 -21.23
CA ARG A 95 -6.33 7.40 -21.55
C ARG A 95 -7.62 6.70 -21.11
N SER A 96 -8.43 7.34 -20.27
CA SER A 96 -9.71 6.83 -19.80
C SER A 96 -10.66 7.99 -19.46
N HIS A 97 -11.96 7.75 -19.59
CA HIS A 97 -13.02 8.64 -19.07
C HIS A 97 -13.26 8.44 -17.57
N GLU A 98 -12.78 7.32 -17.00
CA GLU A 98 -12.82 7.06 -15.58
C GLU A 98 -11.63 7.71 -14.86
N MET A 99 -11.90 8.30 -13.70
CA MET A 99 -10.95 9.11 -12.95
C MET A 99 -10.48 8.38 -11.69
N ILE A 100 -9.20 8.51 -11.37
CA ILE A 100 -8.60 7.95 -10.15
C ILE A 100 -8.24 9.09 -9.18
N SER A 101 -8.51 8.90 -7.89
CA SER A 101 -8.02 9.80 -6.85
C SER A 101 -7.56 9.05 -5.61
N PHE A 102 -6.64 9.68 -4.89
CA PHE A 102 -6.13 9.21 -3.60
C PHE A 102 -6.31 10.34 -2.58
N PRO A 103 -7.25 10.23 -1.62
CA PRO A 103 -7.40 11.23 -0.58
C PRO A 103 -6.18 11.27 0.33
N TYR A 104 -5.64 12.47 0.58
CA TYR A 104 -4.51 12.63 1.50
C TYR A 104 -4.94 12.37 2.95
N PRO A 105 -4.34 11.39 3.66
CA PRO A 105 -4.73 11.05 5.01
C PRO A 105 -4.08 11.97 6.07
N GLY A 106 -4.53 11.85 7.32
CA GLY A 106 -3.83 12.40 8.47
C GLY A 106 -2.71 11.48 8.93
N PHE A 107 -1.54 12.03 9.26
CA PHE A 107 -0.42 11.29 9.85
C PHE A 107 -0.20 11.77 11.28
N THR A 108 -0.16 10.86 12.25
CA THR A 108 0.11 11.20 13.65
C THR A 108 0.64 9.98 14.41
N THR A 109 0.73 10.08 15.74
CA THR A 109 1.12 8.98 16.63
C THR A 109 0.09 8.78 17.72
N VAL A 110 0.01 7.56 18.25
CA VAL A 110 -0.79 7.27 19.45
C VAL A 110 -0.22 8.08 20.61
N LYS A 111 -1.01 8.99 21.19
CA LYS A 111 -0.55 9.86 22.27
C LYS A 111 -0.68 9.24 23.66
N LYS A 112 -1.77 8.50 23.89
CA LYS A 112 -2.06 7.91 25.20
C LYS A 112 -2.80 6.60 25.03
N VAL A 113 -2.43 5.61 25.82
CA VAL A 113 -3.10 4.30 25.87
C VAL A 113 -3.68 4.12 27.27
N ARG A 114 -4.97 3.80 27.38
CA ARG A 114 -5.65 3.63 28.67
C ARG A 114 -5.89 2.14 28.95
N PRO A 115 -5.38 1.58 30.06
CA PRO A 115 -5.63 0.18 30.44
C PRO A 115 -7.12 -0.13 30.69
N PRO A 116 -7.54 -1.40 30.55
CA PRO A 116 -6.76 -2.55 30.10
C PRO A 116 -6.66 -2.59 28.56
N VAL A 117 -5.48 -2.96 28.02
CA VAL A 117 -5.21 -2.99 26.57
C VAL A 117 -4.65 -4.36 26.20
N LYS A 118 -5.20 -5.02 25.17
CA LYS A 118 -4.87 -6.38 24.73
C LYS A 118 -3.55 -6.48 23.95
N CYS A 119 -2.57 -5.62 24.24
CA CYS A 119 -1.19 -5.62 23.73
C CYS A 119 -0.93 -5.13 22.28
N THR A 120 -1.95 -4.75 21.49
CA THR A 120 -1.72 -4.30 20.10
C THR A 120 -1.40 -2.81 19.97
N VAL A 121 -2.03 -1.97 20.81
CA VAL A 121 -1.88 -0.50 20.81
C VAL A 121 -0.81 -0.08 21.82
N TYR A 122 0.07 0.84 21.43
CA TYR A 122 1.11 1.41 22.31
C TYR A 122 1.32 2.90 22.06
N GLU A 123 1.70 3.64 23.10
CA GLU A 123 2.02 5.06 23.00
C GLU A 123 3.24 5.29 22.08
N GLY A 124 3.17 6.33 21.27
CA GLY A 124 4.15 6.66 20.23
C GLY A 124 3.99 5.87 18.93
N ALA A 125 3.08 4.89 18.84
CA ALA A 125 2.88 4.12 17.60
C ALA A 125 2.48 5.04 16.44
N PRO A 126 3.16 5.00 15.29
CA PRO A 126 2.74 5.71 14.08
C PRO A 126 1.35 5.23 13.62
N LEU A 127 0.49 6.18 13.26
CA LEU A 127 -0.84 5.89 12.73
C LEU A 127 -1.22 6.84 11.59
N ILE A 128 -2.14 6.33 10.76
CA ILE A 128 -2.75 7.02 9.63
C ILE A 128 -4.25 7.15 9.92
N ILE A 129 -4.82 8.33 9.71
CA ILE A 129 -6.26 8.59 9.82
C ILE A 129 -6.81 8.86 8.43
N GLU A 130 -7.71 8.01 7.97
CA GLU A 130 -8.37 8.10 6.68
C GLU A 130 -9.86 8.38 6.87
N ARG A 131 -10.48 9.03 5.88
CA ARG A 131 -11.94 9.11 5.86
C ARG A 131 -12.53 7.71 5.77
N TYR A 132 -13.61 7.46 6.49
CA TYR A 132 -14.34 6.21 6.32
C TYR A 132 -14.98 6.17 4.94
N LEU A 133 -14.67 5.13 4.17
CA LEU A 133 -15.22 4.87 2.85
C LEU A 133 -16.27 3.75 2.97
N HIS A 134 -17.51 4.05 2.58
CA HIS A 134 -18.59 3.06 2.47
C HIS A 134 -18.42 2.25 1.17
N ASP A 135 -18.87 0.99 1.16
CA ASP A 135 -18.82 0.11 -0.02
C ASP A 135 -17.37 -0.16 -0.49
N TYR A 136 -16.51 -0.48 0.47
CA TYR A 136 -15.07 -0.68 0.26
C TYR A 136 -14.78 -2.03 -0.40
N SER A 137 -14.12 -1.99 -1.56
CA SER A 137 -13.70 -3.17 -2.33
C SER A 137 -12.20 -3.19 -2.56
N TRP A 138 -11.67 -4.40 -2.75
CA TRP A 138 -10.28 -4.63 -3.13
C TRP A 138 -10.25 -4.93 -4.63
N PHE A 139 -9.53 -4.12 -5.40
CA PHE A 139 -9.46 -4.31 -6.86
C PHE A 139 -8.18 -5.06 -7.24
N LEU A 140 -7.05 -4.67 -6.62
CA LEU A 140 -5.75 -5.28 -6.86
C LEU A 140 -4.94 -5.35 -5.55
N SER A 141 -4.37 -6.51 -5.23
CA SER A 141 -3.41 -6.64 -4.12
C SER A 141 -1.98 -6.23 -4.55
N ASN A 142 -1.11 -6.00 -3.58
CA ASN A 142 0.32 -5.80 -3.86
C ASN A 142 1.02 -7.06 -4.40
N SER A 143 0.44 -8.24 -4.21
CA SER A 143 0.92 -9.53 -4.75
C SER A 143 0.27 -9.89 -6.10
N SER A 144 -0.35 -8.92 -6.78
CA SER A 144 -0.99 -9.06 -8.09
C SER A 144 -2.21 -9.96 -8.13
N HIS A 145 -2.84 -10.21 -6.98
CA HIS A 145 -4.13 -10.89 -6.91
C HIS A 145 -5.24 -9.93 -7.30
N VAL A 146 -5.93 -10.23 -8.41
CA VAL A 146 -7.11 -9.50 -8.88
C VAL A 146 -8.33 -10.11 -8.17
N LEU A 147 -9.02 -9.30 -7.36
CA LEU A 147 -10.23 -9.73 -6.64
C LEU A 147 -11.50 -9.34 -7.40
N GLU A 148 -11.45 -8.24 -8.14
CA GLU A 148 -12.51 -7.76 -9.01
C GLU A 148 -11.92 -7.52 -10.40
N PRO A 149 -12.54 -8.01 -11.50
CA PRO A 149 -11.99 -7.92 -12.85
C PRO A 149 -12.17 -6.50 -13.44
N THR A 150 -11.73 -5.47 -12.74
CA THR A 150 -11.76 -4.10 -13.27
C THR A 150 -10.47 -3.80 -14.05
N LYS A 151 -10.66 -3.30 -15.27
CA LYS A 151 -9.58 -3.03 -16.23
C LYS A 151 -8.75 -1.80 -15.84
N LEU A 152 -9.40 -0.77 -15.31
CA LEU A 152 -8.78 0.52 -15.00
C LEU A 152 -7.69 0.41 -13.91
N PRO A 153 -7.91 -0.25 -12.75
CA PRO A 153 -6.91 -0.28 -11.70
C PRO A 153 -5.62 -1.00 -12.15
N SER A 154 -5.77 -2.09 -12.90
CA SER A 154 -4.62 -2.80 -13.47
C SER A 154 -3.89 -1.94 -14.51
N ALA A 155 -4.62 -1.26 -15.40
CA ALA A 155 -4.02 -0.33 -16.36
C ALA A 155 -3.32 0.86 -15.69
N PHE A 156 -3.84 1.35 -14.56
CA PHE A 156 -3.18 2.40 -13.77
C PHE A 156 -1.84 1.93 -13.21
N CYS A 157 -1.75 0.70 -12.70
CA CYS A 157 -0.48 0.11 -12.27
C CYS A 157 0.55 0.11 -13.41
N HIS A 158 0.16 -0.37 -14.60
CA HIS A 158 1.01 -0.36 -15.79
C HIS A 158 1.43 1.07 -16.18
N PHE A 159 0.48 2.02 -16.19
CA PHE A 159 0.78 3.43 -16.44
C PHE A 159 1.83 3.98 -15.48
N THR A 160 1.77 3.67 -14.19
CA THR A 160 2.76 4.17 -13.22
C THR A 160 4.16 3.61 -13.47
N TYR A 161 4.27 2.38 -13.97
CA TYR A 161 5.54 1.80 -14.41
C TYR A 161 6.09 2.54 -15.63
N HIS A 162 5.25 2.79 -16.63
CA HIS A 162 5.64 3.57 -17.81
C HIS A 162 6.08 4.99 -17.44
N GLN A 163 5.26 5.69 -16.66
CA GLN A 163 5.48 7.09 -16.28
C GLN A 163 6.71 7.28 -15.39
N SER A 164 7.09 6.26 -14.63
CA SER A 164 8.33 6.26 -13.83
C SER A 164 9.55 5.74 -14.61
N ASN A 165 9.41 5.46 -15.90
CA ASN A 165 10.43 4.83 -16.74
C ASN A 165 10.98 3.54 -16.11
N GLY A 166 10.07 2.71 -15.58
CA GLY A 166 10.35 1.44 -14.94
C GLY A 166 10.90 1.52 -13.52
N ALA A 167 11.08 2.72 -12.93
CA ALA A 167 11.68 2.87 -11.60
C ALA A 167 10.77 2.36 -10.47
N PHE A 168 9.45 2.49 -10.61
CA PHE A 168 8.48 2.01 -9.62
C PHE A 168 7.12 1.67 -10.23
N LEU A 169 6.29 0.96 -9.46
CA LEU A 169 4.91 0.65 -9.81
C LEU A 169 4.00 0.87 -8.59
N VAL A 170 2.90 1.60 -8.75
CA VAL A 170 1.86 1.76 -7.73
C VAL A 170 0.91 0.57 -7.78
N THR A 171 0.61 -0.04 -6.64
CA THR A 171 -0.28 -1.21 -6.51
C THR A 171 -1.07 -1.19 -5.19
N ASN A 172 -1.70 -2.30 -4.79
CA ASN A 172 -2.57 -2.41 -3.62
C ASN A 172 -3.78 -1.47 -3.72
N LEU A 173 -4.46 -1.47 -4.87
CA LEU A 173 -5.56 -0.57 -5.17
C LEU A 173 -6.85 -1.07 -4.52
N LYS A 174 -7.22 -0.39 -3.44
CA LYS A 174 -8.39 -0.70 -2.60
C LYS A 174 -9.10 0.59 -2.24
N GLY A 175 -10.43 0.56 -2.20
CA GLY A 175 -11.23 1.76 -2.02
C GLY A 175 -12.63 1.59 -2.56
N VAL A 176 -13.15 2.61 -3.21
CA VAL A 176 -14.55 2.65 -3.66
C VAL A 176 -14.61 3.16 -5.10
N GLN A 177 -15.51 2.60 -5.88
CA GLN A 177 -15.91 3.14 -7.18
C GLN A 177 -17.30 3.77 -7.06
N LYS A 178 -17.44 5.02 -7.48
CA LYS A 178 -18.73 5.73 -7.60
C LYS A 178 -18.86 6.34 -8.97
N GLY A 179 -19.76 5.80 -9.80
CA GLY A 179 -19.85 6.16 -11.21
C GLY A 179 -18.50 5.95 -11.90
N SER A 180 -18.04 6.96 -12.65
CA SER A 180 -16.75 6.95 -13.35
C SER A 180 -15.56 7.37 -12.47
N ARG A 181 -15.65 7.27 -11.14
CA ARG A 181 -14.57 7.69 -10.23
C ARG A 181 -14.17 6.58 -9.26
N TYR A 182 -12.90 6.22 -9.28
CA TYR A 182 -12.26 5.41 -8.25
C TYR A 182 -11.59 6.31 -7.23
N THR A 183 -11.87 6.05 -5.96
CA THR A 183 -11.21 6.68 -4.82
C THR A 183 -10.47 5.59 -4.05
N PHE A 184 -9.15 5.52 -4.24
CA PHE A 184 -8.29 4.53 -3.59
C PHE A 184 -7.62 5.08 -2.35
N THR A 185 -7.22 4.19 -1.45
CA THR A 185 -6.48 4.54 -0.24
C THR A 185 -5.40 3.50 0.04
N ASP A 186 -4.41 3.89 0.84
CA ASP A 186 -3.36 2.99 1.32
C ASP A 186 -2.61 2.21 0.22
N PRO A 187 -2.07 2.90 -0.81
CA PRO A 187 -1.34 2.25 -1.89
C PRO A 187 -0.04 1.61 -1.39
N ALA A 188 0.42 0.61 -2.13
CA ALA A 188 1.78 0.09 -2.04
C ALA A 188 2.58 0.54 -3.27
N ILE A 189 3.90 0.60 -3.13
CA ILE A 189 4.82 0.92 -4.21
C ILE A 189 5.82 -0.22 -4.29
N HIS A 190 5.98 -0.81 -5.47
CA HIS A 190 7.10 -1.69 -5.77
C HIS A 190 8.24 -0.85 -6.33
N SER A 191 9.46 -1.04 -5.83
CA SER A 191 10.68 -0.36 -6.28
C SER A 191 11.50 -1.22 -7.24
N CYS A 192 12.19 -0.60 -8.20
CA CYS A 192 13.10 -1.29 -9.15
C CYS A 192 14.49 -0.65 -9.19
N GLU A 193 14.78 0.29 -8.29
CA GLU A 193 16.10 0.92 -8.24
C GLU A 193 17.05 0.08 -7.38
N GLU A 194 18.30 -0.02 -7.82
CA GLU A 194 19.34 -0.72 -7.09
C GLU A 194 19.47 -0.19 -5.65
N GLY A 195 19.55 -1.11 -4.68
CA GLY A 195 19.64 -0.77 -3.26
C GLY A 195 18.32 -0.27 -2.63
N LYS A 196 17.20 -0.21 -3.37
CA LYS A 196 15.91 0.24 -2.84
C LYS A 196 14.92 -0.87 -2.51
N PHE A 197 15.33 -2.13 -2.48
CA PHE A 197 14.43 -3.22 -2.08
C PHE A 197 13.79 -2.95 -0.69
N GLY A 198 12.46 -2.93 -0.64
CA GLY A 198 11.72 -2.67 0.59
C GLY A 198 11.71 -1.18 1.03
N TYR A 199 12.19 -0.26 0.18
CA TYR A 199 12.32 1.16 0.52
C TYR A 199 10.99 1.80 0.88
N TYR A 200 9.89 1.40 0.23
CA TYR A 200 8.55 1.91 0.56
C TYR A 200 7.83 1.11 1.66
N GLY A 201 8.57 0.30 2.41
CA GLY A 201 8.08 -0.52 3.51
C GLY A 201 7.69 -1.93 3.07
N ARG A 202 7.12 -2.71 4.00
CA ARG A 202 6.99 -4.17 3.84
C ARG A 202 6.09 -4.67 2.72
N THR A 203 5.24 -3.80 2.18
CA THR A 203 4.38 -4.12 1.03
C THR A 203 5.10 -3.94 -0.31
N ASP A 204 6.29 -3.31 -0.31
CA ASP A 204 7.19 -3.20 -1.45
C ASP A 204 7.86 -4.55 -1.68
N LEU A 205 7.41 -5.27 -2.71
CA LEU A 205 7.97 -6.55 -3.13
C LEU A 205 9.09 -6.36 -4.18
N GLY A 206 9.50 -5.12 -4.43
CA GLY A 206 10.52 -4.76 -5.40
C GLY A 206 10.22 -5.23 -6.82
N VAL A 207 11.29 -5.52 -7.57
CA VAL A 207 11.24 -6.10 -8.92
C VAL A 207 10.38 -7.37 -9.01
N TYR A 208 10.29 -8.17 -7.95
CA TYR A 208 9.47 -9.39 -7.94
C TYR A 208 7.99 -9.07 -8.05
N GLY A 209 7.51 -8.12 -7.24
CA GLY A 209 6.14 -7.65 -7.32
C GLY A 209 5.80 -7.09 -8.70
N MET A 210 6.74 -6.41 -9.34
CA MET A 210 6.57 -5.92 -10.71
C MET A 210 6.47 -7.04 -11.73
N ILE A 211 7.43 -7.99 -11.73
CA ILE A 211 7.40 -9.09 -12.69
C ILE A 211 6.13 -9.92 -12.50
N LYS A 212 5.74 -10.19 -11.24
CA LYS A 212 4.49 -10.89 -10.91
C LYS A 212 3.25 -10.14 -11.39
N PHE A 213 3.24 -8.81 -11.27
CA PHE A 213 2.18 -7.99 -11.86
C PHE A 213 2.11 -8.20 -13.38
N PHE A 214 3.24 -8.04 -14.09
CA PHE A 214 3.27 -8.17 -15.55
C PHE A 214 3.08 -9.59 -16.07
N SER A 215 3.27 -10.64 -15.26
CA SER A 215 3.01 -12.03 -15.67
C SER A 215 1.52 -12.38 -15.72
N VAL A 216 0.68 -11.67 -14.96
CA VAL A 216 -0.77 -11.89 -14.90
C VAL A 216 -1.58 -10.71 -15.43
N HIS A 217 -0.93 -9.57 -15.71
CA HIS A 217 -1.57 -8.40 -16.29
C HIS A 217 -1.94 -8.63 -17.75
N ILE A 218 -3.21 -8.44 -18.07
CA ILE A 218 -3.71 -8.44 -19.44
C ILE A 218 -3.90 -6.98 -19.86
N CYS A 219 -3.09 -6.54 -20.82
CA CYS A 219 -3.19 -5.19 -21.36
C CYS A 219 -4.59 -4.93 -21.95
N THR A 220 -5.02 -3.67 -21.86
CA THR A 220 -6.25 -3.18 -22.48
C THR A 220 -5.93 -2.00 -23.39
N HIS A 221 -6.93 -1.43 -24.07
CA HIS A 221 -6.73 -0.22 -24.88
C HIS A 221 -6.13 0.95 -24.08
N ILE A 222 -6.37 1.03 -22.77
CA ILE A 222 -5.78 2.04 -21.88
C ILE A 222 -4.24 1.92 -21.83
N CYS A 223 -3.74 0.69 -22.00
CA CYS A 223 -2.32 0.35 -21.91
C CYS A 223 -1.54 0.55 -23.22
N GLU A 224 -2.20 0.97 -24.30
CA GLU A 224 -1.56 1.09 -25.61
C GLU A 224 -0.36 2.06 -25.56
N GLY A 225 0.77 1.60 -26.09
CA GLY A 225 2.04 2.35 -26.09
C GLY A 225 2.75 2.47 -24.73
N LEU A 226 2.26 1.82 -23.67
CA LEU A 226 2.94 1.83 -22.37
C LEU A 226 4.12 0.85 -22.34
N LEU A 227 5.18 1.24 -21.63
CA LEU A 227 6.37 0.41 -21.42
C LEU A 227 6.05 -0.84 -20.61
N THR A 228 6.66 -1.97 -20.96
CA THR A 228 6.66 -3.20 -20.15
C THR A 228 8.09 -3.60 -19.82
N PRO A 229 8.33 -4.37 -18.74
CA PRO A 229 9.66 -4.91 -18.45
C PRO A 229 10.14 -5.77 -19.62
N ASP A 230 11.34 -5.48 -20.12
CA ASP A 230 11.98 -6.28 -21.15
C ASP A 230 12.63 -7.52 -20.51
N LYS A 231 11.88 -8.61 -20.45
CA LYS A 231 12.32 -9.87 -19.85
C LYS A 231 13.54 -10.47 -20.54
N SER A 232 13.80 -10.15 -21.81
CA SER A 232 14.97 -10.66 -22.54
C SER A 232 16.30 -10.19 -21.92
N LYS A 233 16.27 -9.07 -21.18
CA LYS A 233 17.42 -8.50 -20.48
C LYS A 233 17.73 -9.17 -19.15
N ILE A 234 16.79 -9.94 -18.59
CA ILE A 234 17.01 -10.64 -17.33
C ILE A 234 17.89 -11.88 -17.60
N PRO A 235 19.07 -12.03 -16.96
CA PRO A 235 19.99 -13.14 -17.25
C PRO A 235 19.31 -14.51 -17.12
N ARG A 236 19.54 -15.45 -18.05
CA ARG A 236 18.84 -16.75 -18.11
C ARG A 236 18.93 -17.59 -16.82
N MET A 237 20.07 -17.57 -16.14
CA MET A 237 20.24 -18.25 -14.83
C MET A 237 19.42 -17.60 -13.71
N LEU A 238 19.20 -16.29 -13.83
CA LEU A 238 18.29 -15.53 -12.99
C LEU A 238 16.84 -15.88 -13.35
N ASN A 239 16.54 -15.97 -14.64
CA ASN A 239 15.23 -16.33 -15.16
C ASN A 239 14.76 -17.69 -14.64
N SER A 240 15.57 -18.75 -14.61
CA SER A 240 15.12 -20.04 -14.04
C SER A 240 14.82 -20.00 -12.54
N THR A 241 15.57 -19.20 -11.77
CA THR A 241 15.32 -19.02 -10.32
C THR A 241 14.10 -18.14 -10.07
N VAL A 242 13.96 -17.08 -10.88
CA VAL A 242 12.87 -16.11 -10.86
C VAL A 242 11.57 -16.75 -11.34
N ASP A 243 11.60 -17.53 -12.42
CA ASP A 243 10.47 -18.29 -12.97
C ASP A 243 10.00 -19.33 -11.95
N ALA A 244 10.89 -20.17 -11.41
CA ALA A 244 10.51 -21.15 -10.39
C ALA A 244 9.97 -20.50 -9.10
N PHE A 245 10.42 -19.29 -8.77
CA PHE A 245 9.89 -18.50 -7.66
C PHE A 245 8.52 -17.89 -8.00
N ILE A 246 8.39 -17.28 -9.18
CA ILE A 246 7.17 -16.66 -9.68
C ILE A 246 6.08 -17.71 -9.83
N ASP A 247 6.38 -18.87 -10.40
CA ASP A 247 5.42 -19.97 -10.57
C ASP A 247 4.90 -20.45 -9.21
N ARG A 248 5.79 -20.59 -8.21
CA ARG A 248 5.40 -20.92 -6.84
C ARG A 248 4.57 -19.81 -6.18
N ALA A 249 4.96 -18.55 -6.37
CA ALA A 249 4.28 -17.39 -5.79
C ALA A 249 2.93 -17.09 -6.46
N ILE A 250 2.78 -17.40 -7.75
CA ILE A 250 1.52 -17.36 -8.50
C ILE A 250 0.61 -18.50 -8.01
N ALA A 251 1.14 -19.70 -7.79
CA ALA A 251 0.38 -20.84 -7.30
C ALA A 251 -0.14 -20.63 -5.87
N ALA A 252 0.62 -19.95 -5.00
CA ALA A 252 0.27 -19.76 -3.58
C ALA A 252 -0.91 -18.79 -3.32
N ARG A 253 -1.24 -17.89 -4.26
CA ARG A 253 -2.37 -16.92 -4.22
C ARG A 253 -2.75 -16.29 -2.84
N PRO A 254 -1.84 -15.81 -1.97
CA PRO A 254 -2.29 -15.13 -0.75
C PRO A 254 -2.79 -13.70 -1.04
N ALA A 255 -3.95 -13.35 -0.49
CA ALA A 255 -4.53 -12.01 -0.58
C ALA A 255 -3.78 -11.03 0.35
N GLY A 256 -2.80 -10.32 -0.23
CA GLY A 256 -1.93 -9.41 0.52
C GLY A 256 -0.77 -10.16 1.17
N SER A 257 0.43 -9.69 0.87
CA SER A 257 1.67 -10.30 1.35
C SER A 257 2.64 -9.21 1.76
N THR A 258 3.52 -9.48 2.71
CA THR A 258 4.71 -8.65 2.91
C THR A 258 5.90 -9.36 2.28
N TYR A 259 6.93 -8.59 1.90
CA TYR A 259 8.09 -9.19 1.25
C TYR A 259 8.65 -10.32 2.12
N ASP A 260 8.81 -10.14 3.42
CA ASP A 260 9.34 -11.18 4.30
C ASP A 260 8.48 -12.46 4.36
N VAL A 261 7.15 -12.33 4.28
CA VAL A 261 6.23 -13.47 4.32
C VAL A 261 6.25 -14.23 3.00
N GLU A 262 6.17 -13.57 1.85
CA GLU A 262 6.23 -14.25 0.54
C GLU A 262 7.59 -14.94 0.35
N LEU A 263 8.64 -14.32 0.88
CA LEU A 263 10.00 -14.69 0.56
C LEU A 263 10.57 -15.77 1.50
N LEU A 264 10.26 -15.70 2.80
CA LEU A 264 10.66 -16.74 3.77
C LEU A 264 9.89 -18.05 3.55
N HIS A 265 8.60 -17.98 3.17
CA HIS A 265 7.80 -19.16 2.89
C HIS A 265 8.33 -20.02 1.72
N HIS A 266 9.19 -19.45 0.87
CA HIS A 266 9.80 -20.16 -0.26
C HIS A 266 11.27 -20.56 -0.02
N GLY A 267 11.78 -20.41 1.21
CA GLY A 267 13.09 -20.91 1.63
C GLY A 267 14.30 -20.07 1.17
N LEU A 268 14.08 -18.86 0.64
CA LEU A 268 15.15 -17.94 0.26
C LEU A 268 15.52 -17.03 1.43
N LYS A 269 16.82 -16.93 1.71
CA LYS A 269 17.33 -15.99 2.73
C LYS A 269 17.17 -14.53 2.24
N PRO A 270 16.79 -13.58 3.12
CA PRO A 270 16.59 -12.18 2.75
C PRO A 270 17.74 -11.53 1.97
N GLU A 271 18.98 -11.90 2.26
CA GLU A 271 20.19 -11.39 1.60
C GLU A 271 20.22 -11.78 0.14
N ARG A 272 19.89 -13.05 -0.18
CA ARG A 272 19.88 -13.53 -1.57
C ARG A 272 18.85 -12.76 -2.39
N ILE A 273 17.75 -12.37 -1.78
CA ILE A 273 16.65 -11.66 -2.43
C ILE A 273 17.05 -10.22 -2.72
N ARG A 274 17.74 -9.56 -1.79
CA ARG A 274 18.32 -8.23 -2.04
C ARG A 274 19.31 -8.28 -3.20
N THR A 275 20.18 -9.30 -3.23
CA THR A 275 21.13 -9.50 -4.34
C THR A 275 20.41 -9.70 -5.67
N LEU A 276 19.45 -10.62 -5.73
CA LEU A 276 18.65 -10.88 -6.93
C LEU A 276 17.87 -9.63 -7.38
N HIS A 277 17.30 -8.87 -6.42
CA HIS A 277 16.64 -7.60 -6.72
C HIS A 277 17.59 -6.64 -7.42
N ASN A 278 18.79 -6.44 -6.88
CA ASN A 278 19.79 -5.55 -7.45
C ASN A 278 20.25 -6.02 -8.84
N GLU A 279 20.50 -7.33 -9.02
CA GLU A 279 20.89 -7.91 -10.30
C GLU A 279 19.82 -7.68 -11.39
N ILE A 280 18.53 -7.89 -11.06
CA ILE A 280 17.41 -7.63 -11.98
C ILE A 280 17.25 -6.13 -12.24
N ALA A 281 17.29 -5.31 -11.19
CA ALA A 281 17.17 -3.86 -11.29
C ALA A 281 18.24 -3.27 -12.23
N ALA A 282 19.49 -3.70 -12.07
CA ALA A 282 20.61 -3.28 -12.93
C ALA A 282 20.40 -3.72 -14.39
N ALA A 283 19.97 -4.97 -14.60
CA ALA A 283 19.69 -5.50 -15.94
C ALA A 283 18.57 -4.73 -16.66
N LEU A 284 17.52 -4.34 -15.93
CA LEU A 284 16.43 -3.53 -16.47
C LEU A 284 16.83 -2.07 -16.70
N ALA A 285 17.77 -1.52 -15.92
CA ALA A 285 18.24 -0.14 -16.02
C ALA A 285 19.29 0.10 -17.11
N GLY A 286 20.12 -0.90 -17.45
CA GLY A 286 21.31 -0.78 -18.30
C GLY A 286 21.12 -0.35 -19.77
N TYR A 287 19.91 0.04 -20.17
CA TYR A 287 19.65 0.58 -21.52
C TYR A 287 18.60 1.70 -21.49
N ARG A 288 18.68 2.60 -20.50
CA ARG A 288 18.05 3.93 -20.61
C ARG A 288 18.77 4.67 -21.74
N SER A 289 18.32 4.51 -22.98
CA SER A 289 18.84 5.27 -24.12
C SER A 289 18.74 6.77 -23.82
N PRO A 290 19.74 7.58 -24.20
CA PRO A 290 19.60 9.03 -24.22
C PRO A 290 18.46 9.47 -25.14
#